data_AF-A0A9E3J9S2-F1
#
_entry.id   AF-A0A9E3J9S2-F1
#
_cell.length_a   1.000
_cell.length_b   1.000
_cell.length_c   1.000
_cell.angle_alpha   90.00
_cell.angle_beta   90.00
_cell.angle_gamma   90.00
#
_symmetry.space_group_name_H-M   'P 1'
#
loop_
_entity.id
_entity.type
_entity.pdbx_description
1 polymer ?
#
loop_
_entity_poly.entity_id
_entity_poly.type
_entity_poly.pdbx_seq_one_letter_code
_entity_poly.pdbx_strand_id
1 'polypeptide(L)'
;MRALPVGDAALLVEVSSGDEAQALHAELVRRRAEGSLSVREIVPAARTVLLDGLTDPARLAAELTASEVPPAPPRAREVIELPVRYDGPDLADVAALWGVSPEDVARIHAGTEFTVAFCGFAPGFGYLTGLPARYDVPRRATPRTAVPAG
;
A
#
# COMPACT_ATOMS: atom_id res chain seq x y z
N MET A 1 4.45 16.73 3.48
CA MET A 1 3.81 16.12 2.29
C MET A 1 3.95 17.03 1.08
N ARG A 2 3.74 16.51 -0.13
CA ARG A 2 3.76 17.29 -1.38
C ARG A 2 2.55 16.90 -2.24
N ALA A 3 1.79 17.87 -2.73
CA ALA A 3 0.69 17.61 -3.66
C ALA A 3 1.11 17.96 -5.09
N LEU A 4 0.94 17.01 -6.01
CA LEU A 4 1.31 17.11 -7.42
C LEU A 4 0.05 17.03 -8.30
N PRO A 5 -0.17 17.95 -9.25
CA PRO A 5 -1.27 17.82 -10.20
C PRO A 5 -1.06 16.63 -11.13
N VAL A 6 -2.13 15.88 -11.39
CA VAL A 6 -2.17 14.78 -12.36
C VAL A 6 -3.33 15.02 -13.32
N GLY A 7 -3.03 15.59 -14.49
CA GLY A 7 -4.07 16.10 -15.38
C GLY A 7 -4.89 17.23 -14.74
N ASP A 8 -6.11 17.44 -15.23
CA ASP A 8 -6.90 18.63 -14.89
C ASP A 8 -7.76 18.47 -13.63
N ALA A 9 -8.02 17.23 -13.21
CA ALA A 9 -9.00 16.91 -12.17
C ALA A 9 -8.48 15.97 -11.08
N ALA A 10 -7.15 15.78 -10.98
CA ALA A 10 -6.57 14.89 -9.98
C ALA A 10 -5.30 15.45 -9.31
N LEU A 11 -5.03 14.96 -8.10
CA LEU A 11 -3.84 15.24 -7.32
C LEU A 11 -3.20 13.93 -6.85
N LEU A 12 -1.88 13.81 -7.00
CA LEU A 12 -1.08 12.82 -6.34
C LEU A 12 -0.43 13.45 -5.11
N VAL A 13 -0.78 12.98 -3.92
CA VAL A 13 -0.21 13.46 -2.66
C VAL A 13 0.88 12.50 -2.20
N GLU A 14 2.12 12.98 -2.13
CA GLU A 14 3.30 12.27 -1.65
C GLU A 14 3.52 12.50 -0.15
N VAL A 15 3.78 11.41 0.55
CA VAL A 15 4.06 11.39 2.00
C VAL A 15 5.32 10.56 2.29
N SER A 16 5.81 10.60 3.52
CA SER A 16 7.14 10.06 3.87
C SER A 16 7.11 8.55 4.09
N SER A 17 5.96 8.00 4.48
CA SER A 17 5.80 6.61 4.91
C SER A 17 4.45 6.01 4.50
N GLY A 18 4.35 4.68 4.60
CA GLY A 18 3.08 3.96 4.41
C GLY A 18 2.05 4.30 5.49
N ASP A 19 2.49 4.51 6.73
CA ASP A 19 1.62 4.91 7.84
C ASP A 19 1.02 6.30 7.60
N GLU A 20 1.82 7.25 7.11
CA GLU A 20 1.33 8.57 6.69
C GLU A 20 0.34 8.46 5.53
N ALA A 21 0.56 7.54 4.58
CA ALA A 21 -0.35 7.34 3.45
C ALA A 21 -1.70 6.76 3.93
N GLN A 22 -1.67 5.82 4.88
CA GLN A 22 -2.86 5.26 5.50
C GLN A 22 -3.63 6.31 6.33
N ALA A 23 -2.92 7.13 7.10
CA ALA A 23 -3.49 8.22 7.88
C ALA A 23 -4.17 9.26 6.98
N LEU A 24 -3.48 9.70 5.92
CA LEU A 24 -4.03 10.62 4.94
C LEU A 24 -5.26 10.04 4.25
N HIS A 25 -5.19 8.78 3.81
CA HIS A 25 -6.34 8.09 3.22
C HIS A 25 -7.55 8.05 4.17
N ALA A 26 -7.34 7.70 5.45
CA ALA A 26 -8.40 7.68 6.44
C ALA A 26 -9.04 9.06 6.66
N GLU A 27 -8.23 10.11 6.73
CA GLU A 27 -8.72 11.48 6.89
C GLU A 27 -9.51 11.95 5.65
N LEU A 28 -9.02 11.68 4.43
CA LEU A 28 -9.72 12.05 3.20
C LEU A 28 -11.07 11.32 3.06
N VAL A 29 -11.11 10.02 3.42
CA VAL A 29 -12.36 9.25 3.46
C VAL A 29 -13.34 9.83 4.48
N ARG A 30 -12.86 10.20 5.68
CA ARG A 30 -13.67 10.85 6.71
C ARG A 30 -14.26 12.17 6.22
N ARG A 31 -13.43 13.06 5.66
CA ARG A 31 -13.87 14.34 5.08
C ARG A 31 -14.91 14.16 3.97
N ARG A 32 -14.73 13.15 3.10
CA ARG A 32 -15.71 12.82 2.07
C ARG A 32 -17.04 12.37 2.67
N ALA A 33 -17.01 11.50 3.69
CA ALA A 33 -18.21 11.01 4.36
C ALA A 33 -18.99 12.13 5.08
N GLU A 34 -18.29 13.13 5.60
CA GLU A 34 -18.87 14.32 6.24
C GLU A 34 -19.32 15.40 5.25
N GLY A 35 -19.04 15.24 3.96
CA GLY A 35 -19.38 16.20 2.91
C GLY A 35 -18.45 17.43 2.85
N SER A 36 -17.37 17.47 3.63
CA SER A 36 -16.38 18.55 3.61
C SER A 36 -15.37 18.42 2.46
N LEU A 37 -15.31 17.26 1.81
CA LEU A 37 -14.50 17.00 0.62
C LEU A 37 -15.34 16.38 -0.51
N SER A 38 -15.33 17.02 -1.68
CA SER A 38 -15.93 16.45 -2.90
C SER A 38 -14.83 15.88 -3.79
N VAL A 39 -14.79 14.55 -3.90
CA VAL A 39 -13.82 13.79 -4.70
C VAL A 39 -14.47 12.50 -5.16
N ARG A 40 -14.20 12.07 -6.40
CA ARG A 40 -14.78 10.84 -6.96
C ARG A 40 -14.09 9.60 -6.40
N GLU A 41 -12.76 9.57 -6.46
CA GLU A 41 -11.94 8.45 -6.00
C GLU A 41 -10.82 8.90 -5.07
N ILE A 42 -10.54 8.09 -4.05
CA ILE A 42 -9.42 8.25 -3.12
C ILE A 42 -8.65 6.93 -3.15
N VAL A 43 -7.47 6.92 -3.78
CA VAL A 43 -6.73 5.68 -4.06
C VAL A 43 -5.40 5.68 -3.31
N PRO A 44 -5.26 4.90 -2.23
CA PRO A 44 -4.00 4.79 -1.49
C PRO A 44 -3.01 3.89 -2.23
N ALA A 45 -1.73 4.18 -2.06
CA ALA A 45 -0.61 3.35 -2.48
C ALA A 45 0.51 3.39 -1.41
N ALA A 46 1.70 2.90 -1.76
CA ALA A 46 2.77 2.68 -0.80
C ALA A 46 3.19 3.93 0.00
N ARG A 47 3.30 5.09 -0.65
CA ARG A 47 3.67 6.38 -0.02
C ARG A 47 2.93 7.56 -0.68
N THR A 48 1.82 7.27 -1.33
CA THR A 48 1.04 8.27 -2.06
C THR A 48 -0.45 8.01 -1.92
N VAL A 49 -1.26 9.06 -2.04
CA VAL A 49 -2.71 8.97 -2.21
C VAL A 49 -3.10 9.76 -3.45
N LEU A 50 -3.74 9.10 -4.41
CA LEU A 50 -4.32 9.75 -5.59
C LEU A 50 -5.75 10.19 -5.27
N LEU A 51 -6.05 11.45 -5.55
CA LEU A 51 -7.39 12.02 -5.48
C LEU A 51 -7.83 12.33 -6.92
N ASP A 52 -8.93 11.75 -7.37
CA ASP A 52 -9.41 11.90 -8.75
C ASP A 52 -10.87 12.36 -8.78
N GLY A 53 -11.23 13.14 -9.80
CA GLY A 53 -12.54 13.79 -9.94
C GLY A 53 -12.72 14.98 -9.01
N LEU A 54 -11.67 15.80 -8.85
CA LEU A 54 -11.69 17.04 -8.09
C LEU A 54 -12.21 18.21 -8.96
N THR A 55 -13.01 19.09 -8.35
CA THR A 55 -13.47 20.33 -9.02
C THR A 55 -12.39 21.42 -9.04
N ASP A 56 -11.57 21.49 -7.99
CA ASP A 56 -10.49 22.47 -7.85
C ASP A 56 -9.26 21.82 -7.19
N PRO A 57 -8.40 21.14 -7.99
CA PRO A 57 -7.17 20.53 -7.49
C PRO A 57 -6.21 21.54 -6.85
N ALA A 58 -6.11 22.76 -7.39
CA ALA A 58 -5.13 23.73 -6.93
C ALA A 58 -5.45 24.20 -5.50
N ARG A 59 -6.72 24.50 -5.23
CA ARG A 59 -7.18 24.86 -3.88
C ARG A 59 -6.94 23.72 -2.89
N LEU A 60 -7.31 22.48 -3.25
CA LEU A 60 -7.14 21.34 -2.34
C LEU A 60 -5.67 21.03 -2.07
N ALA A 61 -4.79 21.17 -3.07
CA ALA A 61 -3.36 21.00 -2.89
C ALA A 61 -2.78 21.98 -1.85
N ALA A 62 -3.20 23.25 -1.90
CA ALA A 62 -2.79 24.26 -0.93
C ALA A 62 -3.31 23.93 0.48
N GLU A 63 -4.57 23.50 0.59
CA GLU A 63 -5.18 23.11 1.86
C GLU A 63 -4.48 21.90 2.52
N LEU A 64 -4.23 20.84 1.74
CA LEU A 64 -3.57 19.63 2.25
C LEU A 64 -2.14 19.91 2.70
N THR A 65 -1.40 20.74 1.96
CA THR A 65 -0.02 21.09 2.32
C THR A 65 0.06 21.92 3.60
N ALA A 66 -1.01 22.64 3.94
CA ALA A 66 -1.12 23.44 5.16
C ALA A 66 -1.77 22.69 6.35
N SER A 67 -2.35 21.52 6.12
CA SER A 67 -3.08 20.75 7.13
C SER A 67 -2.18 19.73 7.83
N GLU A 68 -2.42 19.52 9.12
CA GLU A 68 -1.89 18.35 9.83
C GLU A 68 -2.84 17.16 9.62
N VAL A 69 -2.25 15.99 9.33
CA VAL A 69 -3.00 14.75 9.16
C VAL A 69 -3.00 14.00 10.49
N PRO A 70 -4.16 13.75 11.11
CA PRO A 70 -4.22 12.97 12.34
C PRO A 70 -3.79 11.52 12.06
N PRO A 71 -3.25 10.80 13.06
CA PRO A 71 -2.92 9.39 12.90
C PRO A 71 -4.16 8.57 12.53
N ALA A 72 -3.96 7.52 11.72
CA ALA A 72 -5.04 6.62 11.35
C ALA A 72 -5.66 5.98 12.61
N PRO A 73 -7.00 5.85 12.68
CA PRO A 73 -7.62 5.11 13.78
C PRO A 73 -7.21 3.64 13.74
N PRO A 74 -7.13 2.96 14.90
CA PRO A 74 -6.83 1.53 14.94
C PRO A 74 -7.89 0.76 14.17
N ARG A 75 -7.47 -0.12 13.26
CA ARG A 75 -8.36 -1.00 12.50
C ARG A 75 -8.73 -2.24 13.31
N ALA A 76 -9.97 -2.69 13.17
CA ALA A 76 -10.39 -3.99 13.66
C ALA A 76 -9.56 -5.10 13.00
N ARG A 77 -9.04 -6.01 13.83
CA ARG A 77 -8.17 -7.10 13.38
C ARG A 77 -9.01 -8.35 13.17
N GLU A 78 -9.59 -8.51 11.99
CA GLU A 78 -9.98 -9.83 11.51
C GLU A 78 -8.74 -10.49 10.90
N VAL A 79 -8.33 -11.63 11.47
CA VAL A 79 -7.20 -12.40 10.96
C VAL A 79 -7.76 -13.46 10.01
N ILE A 80 -7.24 -13.46 8.78
CA ILE A 80 -7.58 -14.45 7.76
C ILE A 80 -6.37 -15.36 7.56
N GLU A 81 -6.56 -16.66 7.78
CA GLU A 81 -5.53 -17.67 7.50
C GLU A 81 -5.61 -18.10 6.03
N LEU A 82 -4.50 -17.93 5.30
CA LEU A 82 -4.39 -18.32 3.90
C LEU A 82 -3.45 -19.53 3.77
N PRO A 83 -3.92 -20.68 3.29
CA PRO A 83 -3.04 -21.82 3.05
C PRO A 83 -2.13 -21.53 1.85
N VAL A 84 -0.83 -21.67 2.04
CA VAL A 84 0.19 -21.44 1.01
C VAL A 84 1.04 -22.69 0.83
N ARG A 85 1.17 -23.14 -0.42
CA ARG A 85 2.19 -24.12 -0.79
C ARG A 85 3.46 -23.36 -1.19
N TYR A 86 4.56 -23.63 -0.50
CA TYR A 86 5.85 -22.99 -0.77
C TYR A 86 6.61 -23.76 -1.86
N ASP A 87 6.16 -23.65 -3.11
CA ASP A 87 6.79 -24.23 -4.31
C ASP A 87 7.07 -23.17 -5.38
N GLY A 88 7.13 -21.90 -4.98
CA GLY A 88 7.40 -20.78 -5.88
C GLY A 88 8.77 -20.90 -6.56
N PRO A 89 8.90 -20.52 -7.84
CA PRO A 89 10.12 -20.69 -8.62
C PRO A 89 11.31 -19.87 -8.08
N ASP A 90 11.05 -18.84 -7.28
CA ASP A 90 12.06 -17.95 -6.69
C ASP A 90 12.41 -18.32 -5.24
N LEU A 91 11.86 -19.41 -4.69
CA LEU A 91 12.04 -19.76 -3.27
C LEU A 91 13.53 -19.96 -2.89
N ALA A 92 14.29 -20.63 -3.77
CA ALA A 92 15.72 -20.84 -3.55
C ALA A 92 16.53 -19.53 -3.62
N ASP A 93 16.15 -18.60 -4.51
CA ASP A 93 16.80 -17.30 -4.63
C ASP A 93 16.53 -16.43 -3.40
N VAL A 94 15.29 -16.43 -2.90
CA VAL A 94 14.92 -15.76 -1.65
C VAL A 94 15.71 -16.33 -0.47
N ALA A 95 15.81 -17.66 -0.38
CA ALA A 95 16.58 -18.34 0.67
C ALA A 95 18.06 -17.91 0.64
N ALA A 96 18.67 -17.84 -0.55
CA ALA A 96 20.03 -17.36 -0.74
C ALA A 96 20.21 -15.89 -0.31
N LEU A 97 19.26 -15.01 -0.64
CA LEU A 97 19.29 -13.60 -0.23
C LEU A 97 19.14 -13.42 1.28
N TRP A 98 18.35 -14.28 1.92
CA TRP A 98 18.14 -14.24 3.37
C TRP A 98 19.23 -14.99 4.15
N GLY A 99 20.06 -15.79 3.48
CA GLY A 99 21.09 -16.62 4.12
C GLY A 99 20.51 -17.77 4.94
N VAL A 100 19.37 -18.33 4.53
CA VAL A 100 18.65 -19.42 5.23
C VAL A 100 18.28 -20.53 4.26
N SER A 101 17.67 -21.63 4.75
CA SER A 101 17.14 -22.69 3.88
C SER A 101 15.77 -22.32 3.30
N PRO A 102 15.33 -22.92 2.17
CA PRO A 102 13.97 -22.77 1.65
C PRO A 102 12.86 -23.06 2.67
N GLU A 103 13.06 -24.06 3.53
CA GLU A 103 12.13 -24.42 4.60
C GLU A 103 12.05 -23.30 5.66
N ASP A 104 13.18 -22.66 5.96
CA ASP A 104 13.22 -21.52 6.87
C ASP A 104 12.55 -20.28 6.26
N VAL A 105 12.63 -20.06 4.95
CA VAL A 105 11.85 -19.01 4.26
C VAL A 105 10.36 -19.23 4.51
N ALA A 106 9.88 -20.46 4.29
CA ALA A 106 8.48 -20.81 4.52
C ALA A 106 8.06 -20.59 5.98
N ARG A 107 8.89 -21.02 6.93
CA ARG A 107 8.64 -20.84 8.37
C ARG A 107 8.61 -19.37 8.78
N ILE A 108 9.54 -18.55 8.29
CA ILE A 108 9.61 -17.11 8.59
C ILE A 108 8.38 -16.40 8.00
N HIS A 109 8.07 -16.67 6.73
CA HIS A 109 6.95 -16.04 6.04
C HIS A 109 5.61 -16.45 6.67
N ALA A 110 5.36 -17.75 6.88
CA ALA A 110 4.12 -18.24 7.49
C ALA A 110 3.96 -17.81 8.96
N GLY A 111 5.05 -17.58 9.68
CA GLY A 111 5.03 -17.10 11.07
C GLY A 111 4.87 -15.58 11.20
N THR A 112 4.78 -14.83 10.09
CA THR A 112 4.63 -13.38 10.11
C THR A 112 3.15 -12.99 9.95
N GLU A 113 2.63 -12.20 10.88
CA GLU A 113 1.33 -11.55 10.68
C GLU A 113 1.47 -10.42 9.65
N PHE A 114 0.63 -10.47 8.62
CA PHE A 114 0.58 -9.47 7.57
C PHE A 114 -0.67 -8.59 7.69
N THR A 115 -0.51 -7.30 7.39
CA THR A 115 -1.61 -6.35 7.25
C THR A 115 -1.72 -5.93 5.79
N VAL A 116 -2.94 -5.93 5.24
CA VAL A 116 -3.22 -5.33 3.92
C VAL A 116 -3.12 -3.82 4.04
N ALA A 117 -2.06 -3.25 3.49
CA ALA A 117 -1.83 -1.81 3.49
C ALA A 117 -2.75 -1.09 2.50
N PHE A 118 -2.87 -1.62 1.28
CA PHE A 118 -3.76 -1.14 0.22
C PHE A 118 -3.99 -2.24 -0.83
N CYS A 119 -5.01 -2.07 -1.67
CA CYS A 119 -5.26 -2.92 -2.83
C CYS A 119 -4.96 -2.14 -4.11
N GLY A 120 -4.45 -2.82 -5.15
CA GLY A 120 -4.09 -2.19 -6.42
C GLY A 120 -3.54 -3.22 -7.41
N PHE A 121 -2.98 -2.80 -8.55
CA PHE A 121 -2.47 -3.66 -9.63
C PHE A 121 -3.54 -4.46 -10.38
N ALA A 122 -4.29 -5.31 -9.68
CA ALA A 122 -5.41 -6.08 -10.21
C ALA A 122 -6.53 -6.20 -9.15
N PRO A 123 -7.78 -6.46 -9.55
CA PRO A 123 -8.86 -6.73 -8.60
C PRO A 123 -8.46 -7.84 -7.61
N GLY A 124 -8.55 -7.54 -6.30
CA GLY A 124 -8.21 -8.49 -5.23
C GLY A 124 -6.72 -8.58 -4.88
N PHE A 125 -5.82 -7.87 -5.56
CA PHE A 125 -4.40 -7.88 -5.23
C PHE A 125 -4.10 -6.91 -4.07
N GLY A 126 -3.80 -7.48 -2.90
CA GLY A 126 -3.47 -6.75 -1.67
C GLY A 126 -1.96 -6.62 -1.46
N TYR A 127 -1.50 -5.41 -1.18
CA TYR A 127 -0.12 -5.14 -0.78
C TYR A 127 0.01 -5.32 0.73
N LEU A 128 0.83 -6.29 1.14
CA LEU A 128 1.01 -6.67 2.53
C LEU A 128 2.21 -5.97 3.17
N THR A 129 2.08 -5.60 4.43
CA THR A 129 3.15 -5.11 5.31
C THR A 129 3.22 -5.97 6.57
N GLY A 130 4.39 -6.07 7.20
CA GLY A 130 4.57 -6.82 8.45
C GLY A 130 5.89 -7.59 8.49
N LEU A 131 6.41 -7.97 7.32
CA LEU A 131 7.72 -8.62 7.21
C LEU A 131 8.84 -7.67 7.70
N PRO A 132 9.73 -8.12 8.60
CA PRO A 132 10.86 -7.32 9.04
C PRO A 132 11.77 -6.89 7.88
N ALA A 133 12.21 -5.62 7.87
CA ALA A 133 13.00 -5.03 6.78
C ALA A 133 14.30 -5.78 6.43
N ARG A 134 14.86 -6.57 7.35
CA ARG A 134 16.03 -7.44 7.07
C ARG A 134 15.75 -8.54 6.04
N TYR A 135 14.48 -8.82 5.78
CA TYR A 135 14.02 -9.81 4.81
C TYR A 135 13.52 -9.16 3.51
N ASP A 136 13.76 -7.87 3.31
CA ASP A 136 13.43 -7.19 2.05
C ASP A 136 14.18 -7.84 0.88
N VAL A 137 13.44 -8.12 -0.20
CA VAL A 137 13.96 -8.72 -1.43
C VAL A 137 13.74 -7.74 -2.60
N PRO A 138 14.77 -7.46 -3.42
CA PRO A 138 14.59 -6.61 -4.58
C PRO A 138 13.66 -7.26 -5.61
N ARG A 139 12.93 -6.42 -6.37
CA ARG A 139 12.17 -6.92 -7.52
C ARG A 139 13.12 -7.52 -8.56
N ARG A 140 12.63 -8.53 -9.30
CA ARG A 140 13.34 -9.07 -10.46
C ARG A 140 13.64 -7.94 -11.46
N ALA A 141 14.81 -7.99 -12.08
CA ALA A 141 15.23 -7.01 -13.09
C ALA A 141 14.31 -6.99 -14.32
N THR A 142 13.69 -8.14 -14.65
CA THR A 142 12.73 -8.26 -15.74
C THR A 142 11.46 -8.98 -15.24
N PRO A 143 10.26 -8.41 -15.46
CA PRO A 143 9.00 -9.07 -15.11
C PRO A 143 8.81 -10.40 -15.83
N ARG A 144 8.03 -11.32 -15.25
CA ARG A 144 7.56 -12.50 -15.97
C ARG A 144 6.43 -12.12 -16.93
N THR A 145 6.32 -12.81 -18.05
CA THR A 145 5.19 -12.68 -18.98
C THR A 145 3.89 -13.20 -18.38
N ALA A 146 3.98 -14.18 -17.48
CA ALA A 146 2.86 -14.72 -16.74
C ALA A 146 3.28 -15.13 -15.32
N VAL A 147 2.37 -14.93 -14.38
CA VAL A 147 2.43 -15.46 -13.01
C VAL A 147 1.10 -16.20 -12.80
N PRO A 148 1.11 -17.45 -12.30
CA PRO A 148 -0.13 -18.19 -12.04
C PRO A 148 -1.00 -17.43 -11.03
N ALA A 149 -2.30 -17.75 -11.01
CA ALA A 149 -3.20 -17.20 -10.00
C ALA A 149 -2.95 -17.86 -8.63
N GLY A 150 -3.02 -17.04 -7.58
CA GLY A 150 -2.61 -17.43 -6.22
C GLY A 150 -1.12 -17.32 -6.00
#